data_AF-A0A812VT33-F1
#
_entry.id   AF-A0A812VT33-F1
#
_cell.length_a   1.000
_cell.length_b   1.000
_cell.length_c   1.000
_cell.angle_alpha   90.00
_cell.angle_beta   90.00
_cell.angle_gamma   90.00
#
_symmetry.space_group_name_H-M   'P 1'
#
loop_
_entity.id
_entity.type
_entity.pdbx_description
1 polymer ?
#
loop_
_entity_poly.entity_id
_entity_poly.type
_entity_poly.pdbx_seq_one_letter_code
_entity_poly.pdbx_strand_id
1 'polypeptide(L)'
;MSEVVEVDDYQALKCSAKPAFFDELPYEKGLRMHYAVPARKWCVTRRGFLEFLTAVKDAHQAGRIENKINPRTQLANPHHDDPMIGPNMHSVNGAVIKPRTQEAGGMSWALMLSPEGLDGDFFFVTHSWKEGVYEFSRKVVNHWQRQDLSMWCCFLANPQTWDREELNKLLGERFDLSDSPFMLALSASQLHSFVVVPNVTESLYCRLWCVAELWKAMEVEKQRGSPLIFVAKDTVKKAPDAKGGTKDSISTMIQHATCSDENDEQRIRAYIQGNEHHLQEEIKNLAVKAKKREKMEKEDKTKKSRSSRKEKHRANKGHGKLESACTLDRLEAQLAEISSSSFDASRGEESERAAFSDSGVIHEVRMMTVVEHHEEVHVMREEPVARQAPLAMDGAPIARVDTSEEERKVFGRQSLAPRRRQEMSPAEEEKRMFQERLHDLRMQTESQRHADDETERLLFAKIQLLSQQLSDRRQSIEVRHHKETEKEANLRRQIQALESATIEELHMEILLRKEAAEVREKRLEEEAERLKTLRDKGDPSNMPEKDEVAECLASLAQRRISRKQLESLLESGEGEEVLRQYLGVVKHAEFDDFMNEVKLHRQSDEATE
;
A
#
# COMPACT_ATOMS: atom_id res chain seq x y z
N MET A 1 30.70 38.33 -6.91
CA MET A 1 29.66 38.72 -7.87
C MET A 1 29.04 37.45 -8.40
N SER A 2 28.02 36.97 -7.69
CA SER A 2 27.23 35.78 -8.03
C SER A 2 25.80 36.17 -7.69
N GLU A 3 25.07 36.64 -8.68
CA GLU A 3 23.64 36.91 -8.58
C GLU A 3 22.91 35.57 -8.47
N VAL A 4 22.29 35.37 -7.31
CA VAL A 4 21.25 34.39 -7.12
C VAL A 4 20.01 34.96 -7.81
N VAL A 5 19.62 34.37 -8.93
CA VAL A 5 18.35 34.71 -9.60
C VAL A 5 17.25 34.02 -8.81
N GLU A 6 16.52 34.80 -8.01
CA GLU A 6 15.28 34.37 -7.34
C GLU A 6 14.23 33.99 -8.38
N VAL A 7 13.60 32.82 -8.20
CA VAL A 7 12.66 32.19 -9.13
C VAL A 7 11.22 32.63 -8.82
N ASP A 8 11.01 33.91 -8.49
CA ASP A 8 9.68 34.41 -8.07
C ASP A 8 8.89 35.12 -9.20
N ASP A 9 9.48 35.36 -10.37
CA ASP A 9 8.86 36.22 -11.39
C ASP A 9 7.93 35.52 -12.40
N TYR A 10 7.74 34.20 -12.29
CA TYR A 10 6.83 33.47 -13.20
C TYR A 10 5.35 33.50 -12.78
N GLN A 11 5.02 33.93 -11.55
CA GLN A 11 3.63 33.99 -11.07
C GLN A 11 2.96 35.37 -11.26
N ALA A 12 3.70 36.43 -11.58
CA ALA A 12 3.14 37.79 -11.66
C ALA A 12 2.61 38.20 -13.06
N LEU A 13 2.94 37.46 -14.13
CA LEU A 13 2.47 37.73 -15.48
C LEU A 13 1.26 36.86 -15.85
N LYS A 14 0.05 37.25 -15.40
CA LYS A 14 -1.26 37.02 -16.07
C LYS A 14 -2.45 37.44 -15.17
N CYS A 15 -2.59 38.72 -14.85
CA CYS A 15 -3.83 39.27 -14.25
C CYS A 15 -4.25 40.62 -14.84
N SER A 16 -4.01 40.85 -16.13
CA SER A 16 -4.44 42.06 -16.83
C SER A 16 -5.34 41.69 -18.02
N ALA A 17 -6.64 41.99 -17.85
CA ALA A 17 -7.72 42.02 -18.84
C ALA A 17 -8.10 40.70 -19.54
N LYS A 18 -9.25 40.12 -19.18
CA LYS A 18 -9.91 39.05 -19.94
C LYS A 18 -10.60 39.64 -21.19
N PRO A 19 -10.17 39.33 -22.43
CA PRO A 19 -11.02 39.53 -23.58
C PRO A 19 -12.18 38.52 -23.51
N ALA A 20 -13.40 39.03 -23.49
CA ALA A 20 -14.62 38.23 -23.52
C ALA A 20 -14.83 37.69 -24.94
N PHE A 21 -14.19 36.57 -25.30
CA PHE A 21 -14.59 35.61 -26.37
C PHE A 21 -13.53 34.51 -26.60
N PHE A 22 -12.97 33.93 -25.54
CA PHE A 22 -12.33 32.61 -25.64
C PHE A 22 -13.27 31.63 -24.97
N ASP A 23 -13.84 30.72 -25.74
CA ASP A 23 -14.43 29.50 -25.19
C ASP A 23 -13.33 28.87 -24.32
N GLU A 24 -13.54 28.85 -23.00
CA GLU A 24 -12.59 28.28 -22.04
C GLU A 24 -12.26 26.87 -22.54
N LEU A 25 -10.96 26.57 -22.70
CA LEU A 25 -10.52 25.25 -23.15
C LEU A 25 -11.20 24.20 -22.27
N PRO A 26 -11.69 23.07 -22.82
CA PRO A 26 -12.44 22.08 -22.06
C PRO A 26 -11.63 21.45 -20.91
N TYR A 27 -10.34 21.74 -20.83
CA TYR A 27 -9.41 21.31 -19.78
C TYR A 27 -8.70 22.48 -19.05
N GLU A 28 -9.17 23.73 -19.18
CA GLU A 28 -8.50 24.89 -18.57
C GLU A 28 -8.38 24.77 -17.04
N LYS A 29 -9.41 24.23 -16.38
CA LYS A 29 -9.36 23.92 -14.95
C LYS A 29 -8.22 22.97 -14.62
N GLY A 30 -8.11 21.84 -15.36
CA GLY A 30 -7.05 20.87 -15.19
C GLY A 30 -5.66 21.45 -15.45
N LEU A 31 -5.54 22.30 -16.47
CA LEU A 31 -4.30 23.03 -16.79
C LEU A 31 -3.83 23.86 -15.59
N ARG A 32 -4.71 24.71 -15.06
CA ARG A 32 -4.39 25.54 -13.88
C ARG A 32 -3.98 24.69 -12.67
N MET A 33 -4.66 23.57 -12.43
CA MET A 33 -4.34 22.68 -11.31
C MET A 33 -2.97 22.03 -11.45
N HIS A 34 -2.61 21.54 -12.64
CA HIS A 34 -1.31 20.92 -12.88
C HIS A 34 -0.15 21.92 -12.78
N TYR A 35 -0.36 23.19 -13.14
CA TYR A 35 0.65 24.22 -12.90
C TYR A 35 0.73 24.70 -11.44
N ALA A 36 -0.38 24.65 -10.70
CA ALA A 36 -0.42 25.09 -9.30
C ALA A 36 0.08 24.02 -8.32
N VAL A 37 -0.19 22.75 -8.58
CA VAL A 37 0.14 21.64 -7.68
C VAL A 37 1.46 20.99 -8.12
N PRO A 38 2.48 20.87 -7.25
CA PRO A 38 3.73 20.22 -7.62
C PRO A 38 3.54 18.76 -8.05
N ALA A 39 4.25 18.33 -9.11
CA ALA A 39 4.15 16.99 -9.68
C ALA A 39 4.32 15.82 -8.70
N ARG A 40 5.16 15.99 -7.67
CA ARG A 40 5.36 15.01 -6.59
C ARG A 40 4.11 14.76 -5.74
N LYS A 41 3.11 15.67 -5.79
CA LYS A 41 1.84 15.56 -5.06
C LYS A 41 0.72 14.96 -5.92
N TRP A 42 0.95 14.64 -7.19
CA TRP A 42 -0.04 14.03 -8.09
C TRP A 42 -0.17 12.52 -7.83
N CYS A 43 -0.41 12.20 -6.56
CA CYS A 43 -0.48 10.83 -6.07
C CYS A 43 -1.93 10.44 -5.78
N VAL A 44 -2.18 9.15 -5.68
CA VAL A 44 -3.46 8.60 -5.22
C VAL A 44 -3.27 7.86 -3.89
N THR A 45 -4.23 7.98 -2.98
CA THR A 45 -4.28 7.14 -1.79
C THR A 45 -4.66 5.70 -2.16
N ARG A 46 -4.42 4.75 -1.24
CA ARG A 46 -4.86 3.36 -1.44
C ARG A 46 -6.37 3.26 -1.68
N ARG A 47 -7.16 4.05 -0.95
CA ARG A 47 -8.62 4.13 -1.14
C ARG A 47 -8.96 4.65 -2.54
N GLY A 48 -8.37 5.77 -2.96
CA GLY A 48 -8.60 6.35 -4.29
C GLY A 48 -8.19 5.41 -5.43
N PHE A 49 -7.16 4.59 -5.24
CA PHE A 49 -6.78 3.56 -6.21
C PHE A 49 -7.79 2.41 -6.27
N LEU A 50 -8.38 2.01 -5.13
CA LEU A 50 -9.44 0.99 -5.12
C LEU A 50 -10.75 1.52 -5.75
N GLU A 51 -11.08 2.79 -5.55
CA GLU A 51 -12.20 3.45 -6.23
C GLU A 51 -12.01 3.47 -7.76
N PHE A 52 -10.79 3.74 -8.21
CA PHE A 52 -10.42 3.57 -9.62
C PHE A 52 -10.65 2.13 -10.10
N LEU A 53 -10.18 1.13 -9.35
CA LEU A 53 -10.36 -0.27 -9.74
C LEU A 53 -11.84 -0.67 -9.80
N THR A 54 -12.67 -0.22 -8.86
CA THR A 54 -14.11 -0.45 -8.89
C THR A 54 -14.72 0.16 -10.16
N ALA A 55 -14.41 1.42 -10.46
CA ALA A 55 -14.87 2.08 -11.68
C ALA A 55 -14.50 1.32 -12.97
N VAL A 56 -13.30 0.74 -13.00
CA VAL A 56 -12.83 -0.07 -14.12
C VAL A 56 -13.62 -1.39 -14.22
N LYS A 57 -13.85 -2.08 -13.10
CA LYS A 57 -14.64 -3.31 -13.08
C LYS A 57 -16.08 -3.06 -13.54
N ASP A 58 -16.72 -2.00 -13.05
CA ASP A 58 -18.08 -1.64 -13.42
C ASP A 58 -18.18 -1.32 -14.92
N ALA A 59 -17.18 -0.61 -15.47
CA ALA A 59 -17.14 -0.29 -16.89
C ALA A 59 -16.88 -1.54 -17.75
N HIS A 60 -16.01 -2.45 -17.30
CA HIS A 60 -15.71 -3.69 -18.01
C HIS A 60 -16.92 -4.63 -18.01
N GLN A 61 -17.57 -4.84 -16.85
CA GLN A 61 -18.78 -5.67 -16.73
C GLN A 61 -19.95 -5.12 -17.57
N ALA A 62 -20.06 -3.80 -17.68
CA ALA A 62 -21.05 -3.15 -18.53
C ALA A 62 -20.68 -3.13 -20.03
N GLY A 63 -19.61 -3.81 -20.46
CA GLY A 63 -19.16 -3.85 -21.85
C GLY A 63 -18.64 -2.52 -22.41
N ARG A 64 -18.37 -1.52 -21.55
CA ARG A 64 -17.91 -0.17 -21.97
C ARG A 64 -16.42 -0.12 -22.29
N ILE A 65 -15.64 -1.08 -21.80
CA ILE A 65 -14.23 -1.21 -22.16
C ILE A 65 -14.11 -2.21 -23.31
N GLU A 66 -14.08 -1.72 -24.55
CA GLU A 66 -14.01 -2.59 -25.72
C GLU A 66 -12.61 -3.22 -25.92
N ASN A 67 -12.57 -4.47 -26.39
CA ASN A 67 -11.33 -5.14 -26.82
C ASN A 67 -10.91 -4.73 -28.24
N LYS A 68 -10.64 -3.44 -28.43
CA LYS A 68 -10.29 -2.87 -29.75
C LYS A 68 -9.01 -3.50 -30.30
N ILE A 69 -9.00 -3.76 -31.61
CA ILE A 69 -7.80 -4.16 -32.34
C ILE A 69 -6.79 -3.02 -32.26
N ASN A 70 -5.58 -3.31 -31.77
CA ASN A 70 -4.52 -2.32 -31.71
C ASN A 70 -4.06 -1.99 -33.15
N PRO A 71 -4.09 -0.72 -33.59
CA PRO A 71 -3.77 -0.36 -34.97
C PRO A 71 -2.30 -0.63 -35.35
N ARG A 72 -1.39 -0.66 -34.36
CA ARG A 72 0.03 -0.93 -34.59
C ARG A 72 0.33 -2.42 -34.73
N THR A 73 -0.33 -3.27 -33.94
CA THR A 73 -0.06 -4.71 -33.94
C THR A 73 -1.08 -5.52 -34.74
N GLN A 74 -2.21 -4.92 -35.11
CA GLN A 74 -3.35 -5.59 -35.78
C GLN A 74 -3.89 -6.78 -34.96
N LEU A 75 -3.73 -6.74 -33.64
CA LEU A 75 -4.17 -7.78 -32.71
C LEU A 75 -4.97 -7.14 -31.57
N ALA A 76 -6.03 -7.82 -31.14
CA ALA A 76 -6.75 -7.50 -29.91
C ALA A 76 -5.95 -7.96 -28.67
N ASN A 77 -6.32 -7.50 -27.48
CA ASN A 77 -5.71 -8.01 -26.25
C ASN A 77 -6.23 -9.44 -25.98
N PRO A 78 -5.39 -10.48 -26.01
CA PRO A 78 -5.85 -11.84 -25.77
C PRO A 78 -6.28 -12.08 -24.30
N HIS A 79 -5.92 -11.18 -23.39
CA HIS A 79 -6.23 -11.28 -21.96
C HIS A 79 -7.34 -10.34 -21.50
N HIS A 80 -8.09 -9.73 -22.43
CA HIS A 80 -9.09 -8.72 -22.12
C HIS A 80 -10.12 -9.20 -21.09
N ASP A 81 -10.69 -10.38 -21.33
CA ASP A 81 -11.72 -10.99 -20.50
C ASP A 81 -11.15 -11.91 -19.40
N ASP A 82 -9.82 -12.00 -19.27
CA ASP A 82 -9.19 -12.81 -18.22
C ASP A 82 -9.43 -12.15 -16.85
N PRO A 83 -10.10 -12.82 -15.89
CA PRO A 83 -10.44 -12.23 -14.59
C PRO A 83 -9.21 -11.89 -13.73
N MET A 84 -8.05 -12.45 -14.05
CA MET A 84 -6.79 -12.24 -13.34
C MET A 84 -5.87 -11.21 -14.02
N ILE A 85 -6.09 -10.91 -15.30
CA ILE A 85 -5.28 -9.95 -16.07
C ILE A 85 -6.12 -8.73 -16.45
N GLY A 86 -7.23 -8.95 -17.15
CA GLY A 86 -8.19 -7.93 -17.52
C GLY A 86 -7.77 -7.07 -18.72
N PRO A 87 -8.57 -6.02 -19.01
CA PRO A 87 -8.29 -5.10 -20.10
C PRO A 87 -6.97 -4.36 -19.86
N ASN A 88 -6.27 -4.04 -20.95
CA ASN A 88 -5.02 -3.31 -20.85
C ASN A 88 -5.23 -1.82 -20.52
N MET A 89 -4.17 -1.17 -20.08
CA MET A 89 -4.23 0.24 -19.67
C MET A 89 -4.60 1.21 -20.79
N HIS A 90 -4.34 0.86 -22.06
CA HIS A 90 -4.82 1.68 -23.19
C HIS A 90 -6.36 1.71 -23.26
N SER A 91 -7.00 0.54 -23.21
CA SER A 91 -8.46 0.43 -23.22
C SER A 91 -9.08 1.10 -21.98
N VAL A 92 -8.51 0.86 -20.81
CA VAL A 92 -8.96 1.48 -19.54
C VAL A 92 -8.85 3.00 -19.59
N ASN A 93 -7.76 3.54 -20.13
CA ASN A 93 -7.61 4.98 -20.24
C ASN A 93 -8.66 5.61 -21.16
N GLY A 94 -8.92 4.99 -22.32
CA GLY A 94 -9.92 5.48 -23.27
C GLY A 94 -11.35 5.41 -22.74
N ALA A 95 -11.70 4.34 -22.02
CA ALA A 95 -13.07 4.07 -21.60
C ALA A 95 -13.43 4.60 -20.20
N VAL A 96 -12.44 4.79 -19.32
CA VAL A 96 -12.68 5.13 -17.90
C VAL A 96 -11.98 6.42 -17.49
N ILE A 97 -10.67 6.49 -17.69
CA ILE A 97 -9.88 7.63 -17.16
C ILE A 97 -10.22 8.90 -17.91
N LYS A 98 -10.09 8.90 -19.24
CA LYS A 98 -10.34 10.08 -20.08
C LYS A 98 -11.77 10.63 -19.89
N PRO A 99 -12.85 9.85 -20.01
CA PRO A 99 -14.20 10.39 -19.86
C PRO A 99 -14.42 11.05 -18.50
N ARG A 100 -14.07 10.36 -17.40
CA ARG A 100 -14.29 10.88 -16.04
C ARG A 100 -13.44 12.11 -15.73
N THR A 101 -12.18 12.09 -16.13
CA THR A 101 -11.29 13.24 -15.90
C THR A 101 -11.63 14.43 -16.79
N GLN A 102 -12.18 14.19 -17.98
CA GLN A 102 -12.69 15.25 -18.86
C GLN A 102 -13.90 15.94 -18.23
N GLU A 103 -14.87 15.17 -17.73
CA GLU A 103 -16.04 15.70 -17.00
C GLU A 103 -15.63 16.51 -15.76
N ALA A 104 -14.53 16.14 -15.10
CA ALA A 104 -14.01 16.88 -13.95
C ALA A 104 -13.36 18.23 -14.30
N GLY A 105 -13.12 18.51 -15.59
CA GLY A 105 -12.43 19.70 -16.10
C GLY A 105 -11.01 19.44 -16.63
N GLY A 106 -10.72 18.21 -17.05
CA GLY A 106 -9.49 17.82 -17.74
C GLY A 106 -8.24 17.71 -16.86
N MET A 107 -8.37 17.48 -15.55
CA MET A 107 -7.22 17.19 -14.67
C MET A 107 -6.76 15.73 -14.77
N SER A 108 -5.74 15.34 -14.02
CA SER A 108 -5.41 13.93 -13.87
C SER A 108 -6.35 13.24 -12.88
N TRP A 109 -6.38 11.90 -12.87
CA TRP A 109 -7.17 11.15 -11.89
C TRP A 109 -6.76 11.48 -10.45
N ALA A 110 -5.45 11.63 -10.21
CA ALA A 110 -4.92 12.02 -8.92
C ALA A 110 -5.47 13.37 -8.44
N LEU A 111 -5.40 14.40 -9.29
CA LEU A 111 -5.88 15.74 -8.95
C LEU A 111 -7.42 15.85 -8.96
N MET A 112 -8.12 14.94 -9.64
CA MET A 112 -9.57 14.83 -9.54
C MET A 112 -10.00 14.36 -8.13
N LEU A 113 -9.23 13.43 -7.53
CA LEU A 113 -9.50 12.93 -6.18
C LEU A 113 -8.93 13.82 -5.06
N SER A 114 -7.88 14.58 -5.35
CA SER A 114 -7.18 15.42 -4.38
C SER A 114 -6.73 16.72 -5.07
N PRO A 115 -7.61 17.73 -5.16
CA PRO A 115 -7.36 18.95 -5.93
C PRO A 115 -6.12 19.73 -5.51
N GLU A 116 -5.76 19.68 -4.22
CA GLU A 116 -4.58 20.31 -3.64
C GLU A 116 -3.31 19.43 -3.75
N GLY A 117 -3.46 18.22 -4.29
CA GLY A 117 -2.47 17.16 -4.24
C GLY A 117 -2.39 16.47 -2.87
N LEU A 118 -1.61 15.40 -2.80
CA LEU A 118 -1.35 14.69 -1.54
C LEU A 118 0.02 15.07 -0.98
N ASP A 119 0.02 15.47 0.30
CA ASP A 119 1.23 15.59 1.09
C ASP A 119 1.63 14.25 1.71
N GLY A 120 2.92 14.10 1.99
CA GLY A 120 3.49 12.93 2.65
C GLY A 120 4.30 12.03 1.73
N ASP A 121 4.70 10.89 2.29
CA ASP A 121 5.50 9.90 1.59
C ASP A 121 4.70 9.18 0.51
N PHE A 122 5.36 8.84 -0.59
CA PHE A 122 4.75 8.09 -1.68
C PHE A 122 5.71 7.07 -2.27
N PHE A 123 5.17 6.05 -2.93
CA PHE A 123 5.98 5.19 -3.80
C PHE A 123 5.64 5.45 -5.26
N PHE A 124 6.67 5.36 -6.10
CA PHE A 124 6.56 5.54 -7.53
C PHE A 124 6.37 4.18 -8.19
N VAL A 125 5.42 4.06 -9.12
CA VAL A 125 5.13 2.83 -9.86
C VAL A 125 5.44 3.01 -11.34
N THR A 126 6.37 2.20 -11.85
CA THR A 126 6.60 2.02 -13.30
C THR A 126 5.87 0.78 -13.80
N HIS A 127 5.23 0.88 -14.97
CA HIS A 127 4.29 -0.12 -15.49
C HIS A 127 4.26 -0.15 -17.02
N SER A 128 3.66 -1.21 -17.62
CA SER A 128 3.34 -1.20 -19.05
C SER A 128 1.91 -0.75 -19.32
N TRP A 129 1.69 -0.04 -20.43
CA TRP A 129 0.39 0.34 -20.93
C TRP A 129 -0.33 -0.86 -21.59
N LYS A 130 0.41 -1.92 -21.96
CA LYS A 130 -0.14 -3.21 -22.40
C LYS A 130 -0.50 -4.13 -21.23
N GLU A 131 -0.07 -3.80 -20.02
CA GLU A 131 -0.40 -4.57 -18.81
C GLU A 131 -1.91 -4.57 -18.55
N GLY A 132 -2.43 -5.72 -18.11
CA GLY A 132 -3.82 -5.85 -17.69
C GLY A 132 -4.06 -5.19 -16.33
N VAL A 133 -5.17 -4.45 -16.21
CA VAL A 133 -5.49 -3.64 -15.02
C VAL A 133 -5.72 -4.47 -13.75
N TYR A 134 -6.21 -5.70 -13.88
CA TYR A 134 -6.43 -6.58 -12.72
C TYR A 134 -5.12 -7.17 -12.22
N GLU A 135 -4.23 -7.54 -13.14
CA GLU A 135 -2.87 -7.97 -12.83
C GLU A 135 -2.09 -6.85 -12.14
N PHE A 136 -2.07 -5.66 -12.74
CA PHE A 136 -1.43 -4.46 -12.19
C PHE A 136 -1.93 -4.17 -10.78
N SER A 137 -3.25 -4.06 -10.62
CA SER A 137 -3.86 -3.64 -9.36
C SER A 137 -3.59 -4.63 -8.23
N ARG A 138 -3.65 -5.94 -8.52
CA ARG A 138 -3.31 -6.97 -7.53
C ARG A 138 -1.87 -6.81 -7.05
N LYS A 139 -0.91 -6.63 -7.96
CA LYS A 139 0.52 -6.50 -7.63
C LYS A 139 0.81 -5.23 -6.84
N VAL A 140 0.20 -4.11 -7.24
CA VAL A 140 0.32 -2.82 -6.54
C VAL A 140 -0.27 -2.93 -5.13
N VAL A 141 -1.50 -3.43 -4.97
CA VAL A 141 -2.13 -3.57 -3.65
C VAL A 141 -1.35 -4.50 -2.74
N ASN A 142 -0.79 -5.60 -3.26
CA ASN A 142 0.07 -6.50 -2.49
C ASN A 142 1.40 -5.85 -2.07
N HIS A 143 1.90 -4.89 -2.85
CA HIS A 143 3.09 -4.10 -2.48
C HIS A 143 2.75 -2.98 -1.47
N TRP A 144 1.52 -2.49 -1.48
CA TRP A 144 1.03 -1.36 -0.68
C TRP A 144 0.85 -1.74 0.81
N GLN A 145 1.96 -2.00 1.50
CA GLN A 145 1.97 -2.48 2.90
C GLN A 145 1.54 -1.41 3.91
N ARG A 146 1.89 -0.15 3.64
CA ARG A 146 1.61 1.01 4.50
C ARG A 146 0.40 1.77 3.97
N GLN A 147 -0.64 1.93 4.79
CA GLN A 147 -1.87 2.58 4.35
C GLN A 147 -1.72 4.10 4.19
N ASP A 148 -0.72 4.69 4.83
CA ASP A 148 -0.39 6.11 4.81
C ASP A 148 0.46 6.52 3.59
N LEU A 149 1.02 5.56 2.84
CA LEU A 149 1.71 5.87 1.59
C LEU A 149 0.70 6.17 0.49
N SER A 150 0.99 7.20 -0.29
CA SER A 150 0.33 7.44 -1.57
C SER A 150 1.12 6.81 -2.73
N MET A 151 0.50 6.68 -3.90
CA MET A 151 1.12 6.12 -5.09
C MET A 151 1.17 7.16 -6.20
N TRP A 152 2.34 7.33 -6.78
CA TRP A 152 2.52 8.03 -8.05
C TRP A 152 2.57 7.01 -9.19
N CYS A 153 1.71 7.15 -10.20
CA CYS A 153 1.72 6.29 -11.39
C CYS A 153 1.25 7.08 -12.60
N CYS A 154 1.98 7.00 -13.72
CA CYS A 154 1.86 7.95 -14.83
C CYS A 154 0.45 8.05 -15.44
N PHE A 155 -0.30 6.95 -15.57
CA PHE A 155 -1.67 6.98 -16.13
C PHE A 155 -2.72 7.60 -15.20
N LEU A 156 -2.41 7.72 -13.89
CA LEU A 156 -3.27 8.39 -12.91
C LEU A 156 -2.79 9.81 -12.57
N ALA A 157 -1.46 10.02 -12.61
CA ALA A 157 -0.81 11.26 -12.23
C ALA A 157 -0.86 12.31 -13.35
N ASN A 158 -0.70 11.91 -14.61
CA ASN A 158 -0.69 12.83 -15.75
C ASN A 158 -2.11 13.03 -16.32
N PRO A 159 -2.46 14.23 -16.82
CA PRO A 159 -3.76 14.51 -17.42
C PRO A 159 -3.88 13.79 -18.77
N GLN A 160 -4.67 12.72 -18.79
CA GLN A 160 -4.77 11.86 -19.97
C GLN A 160 -5.62 12.48 -21.08
N THR A 161 -6.42 13.50 -20.79
CA THR A 161 -7.38 14.12 -21.71
C THR A 161 -6.79 15.25 -22.55
N TRP A 162 -5.61 15.74 -22.19
CA TRP A 162 -4.99 16.84 -22.91
C TRP A 162 -4.62 16.41 -24.32
N ASP A 163 -4.63 17.39 -25.23
CA ASP A 163 -4.04 17.18 -26.54
C ASP A 163 -2.54 16.92 -26.41
N ARG A 164 -1.96 16.43 -27.51
CA ARG A 164 -0.57 16.01 -27.53
C ARG A 164 0.40 17.19 -27.34
N GLU A 165 0.05 18.38 -27.79
CA GLU A 165 0.94 19.54 -27.69
C GLU A 165 1.08 19.97 -26.22
N GLU A 166 -0.04 20.17 -25.54
CA GLU A 166 -0.04 20.56 -24.12
C GLU A 166 0.51 19.44 -23.23
N LEU A 167 0.21 18.18 -23.53
CA LEU A 167 0.80 17.06 -22.79
C LEU A 167 2.32 16.99 -23.00
N ASN A 168 2.82 17.24 -24.21
CA ASN A 168 4.27 17.25 -24.48
C ASN A 168 4.97 18.38 -23.71
N LYS A 169 4.37 19.58 -23.64
CA LYS A 169 4.87 20.69 -22.79
C LYS A 169 4.93 20.26 -21.32
N LEU A 170 3.86 19.62 -20.83
CA LEU A 170 3.81 19.13 -19.46
C LEU A 170 4.86 18.06 -19.17
N LEU A 171 5.09 17.12 -20.09
CA LEU A 171 6.09 16.06 -19.96
C LEU A 171 7.54 16.58 -20.04
N GLY A 172 7.70 17.90 -20.09
CA GLY A 172 8.95 18.62 -20.07
C GLY A 172 9.29 19.17 -21.44
N GLU A 173 9.86 20.36 -21.49
CA GLU A 173 10.41 20.98 -22.69
C GLU A 173 11.93 20.80 -22.74
N ARG A 174 12.56 20.54 -21.58
CA ARG A 174 14.01 20.37 -21.49
C ARG A 174 14.46 19.03 -22.03
N PHE A 175 15.61 19.05 -22.68
CA PHE A 175 16.19 17.87 -23.31
C PHE A 175 16.60 16.80 -22.30
N ASP A 176 16.97 17.19 -21.08
CA ASP A 176 17.41 16.30 -19.99
C ASP A 176 16.25 15.74 -19.15
N LEU A 177 14.99 16.02 -19.55
CA LEU A 177 13.76 15.61 -18.86
C LEU A 177 13.63 16.18 -17.43
N SER A 178 14.51 17.08 -16.98
CA SER A 178 14.60 17.52 -15.58
C SER A 178 13.33 18.22 -15.07
N ASP A 179 12.55 18.78 -15.97
CA ASP A 179 11.28 19.46 -15.73
C ASP A 179 10.06 18.53 -15.85
N SER A 180 10.24 17.29 -16.29
CA SER A 180 9.14 16.35 -16.44
C SER A 180 8.55 15.92 -15.08
N PRO A 181 7.23 15.72 -14.98
CA PRO A 181 6.56 15.37 -13.74
C PRO A 181 7.13 14.12 -13.05
N PHE A 182 7.50 13.12 -13.84
CA PHE A 182 8.06 11.87 -13.31
C PHE A 182 9.47 12.09 -12.74
N MET A 183 10.30 12.93 -13.36
CA MET A 183 11.64 13.26 -12.85
C MET A 183 11.55 14.06 -11.55
N LEU A 184 10.61 15.01 -11.48
CA LEU A 184 10.33 15.78 -10.27
C LEU A 184 9.81 14.88 -9.14
N ALA A 185 8.93 13.93 -9.43
CA ALA A 185 8.46 12.95 -8.46
C ALA A 185 9.59 12.00 -8.00
N LEU A 186 10.40 11.48 -8.91
CA LEU A 186 11.51 10.58 -8.54
C LEU A 186 12.61 11.28 -7.74
N SER A 187 12.82 12.57 -7.97
CA SER A 187 13.82 13.36 -7.24
C SER A 187 13.32 13.89 -5.89
N ALA A 188 12.04 13.70 -5.57
CA ALA A 188 11.46 14.19 -4.34
C ALA A 188 12.06 13.50 -3.11
N SER A 189 12.28 14.24 -2.02
CA SER A 189 12.73 13.67 -0.74
C SER A 189 11.67 12.75 -0.13
N GLN A 190 10.39 12.98 -0.44
CA GLN A 190 9.24 12.20 0.00
C GLN A 190 9.08 10.85 -0.73
N LEU A 191 9.88 10.58 -1.77
CA LEU A 191 9.86 9.28 -2.42
C LEU A 191 10.32 8.21 -1.43
N HIS A 192 9.46 7.27 -1.08
CA HIS A 192 9.75 6.15 -0.18
C HIS A 192 10.38 4.97 -0.93
N SER A 193 9.82 4.61 -2.08
CA SER A 193 10.26 3.46 -2.87
C SER A 193 9.89 3.59 -4.35
N PHE A 194 10.67 2.95 -5.22
CA PHE A 194 10.40 2.77 -6.64
C PHE A 194 9.98 1.32 -6.91
N VAL A 195 8.83 1.13 -7.53
CA VAL A 195 8.17 -0.17 -7.68
C VAL A 195 8.02 -0.49 -9.16
N VAL A 196 8.74 -1.53 -9.60
CA VAL A 196 8.63 -2.11 -10.93
C VAL A 196 7.51 -3.15 -10.92
N VAL A 197 6.48 -2.96 -11.73
CA VAL A 197 5.36 -3.92 -11.84
C VAL A 197 5.51 -4.72 -13.13
N PRO A 198 6.16 -5.91 -13.09
CA PRO A 198 6.27 -6.77 -14.27
C PRO A 198 4.89 -7.26 -14.69
N ASN A 199 4.67 -7.54 -15.98
CA ASN A 199 3.40 -8.06 -16.50
C ASN A 199 3.62 -9.27 -17.43
N VAL A 200 2.54 -9.96 -17.82
CA VAL A 200 2.63 -11.12 -18.73
C VAL A 200 2.73 -10.74 -20.21
N THR A 201 2.31 -9.54 -20.59
CA THR A 201 2.16 -9.15 -22.01
C THR A 201 3.47 -8.75 -22.66
N GLU A 202 4.33 -8.02 -21.95
CA GLU A 202 5.63 -7.57 -22.46
C GLU A 202 6.59 -7.18 -21.33
N SER A 203 7.88 -7.10 -21.67
CA SER A 203 8.86 -6.47 -20.80
C SER A 203 8.63 -4.95 -20.75
N LEU A 204 8.64 -4.37 -19.54
CA LEU A 204 8.54 -2.92 -19.35
C LEU A 204 9.68 -2.20 -20.06
N TYR A 205 10.85 -2.85 -20.14
CA TYR A 205 12.07 -2.28 -20.71
C TYR A 205 12.10 -2.28 -22.23
N CYS A 206 11.02 -2.72 -22.89
CA CYS A 206 10.77 -2.42 -24.31
C CYS A 206 10.21 -1.00 -24.51
N ARG A 207 10.03 -0.22 -23.44
CA ARG A 207 9.44 1.12 -23.47
C ARG A 207 10.40 2.13 -22.89
N LEU A 208 10.74 3.15 -23.69
CA LEU A 208 11.78 4.11 -23.32
C LEU A 208 11.45 4.89 -22.05
N TRP A 209 10.19 5.29 -21.86
CA TRP A 209 9.76 5.95 -20.61
C TRP A 209 10.05 5.12 -19.36
N CYS A 210 9.76 3.82 -19.37
CA CYS A 210 10.05 2.94 -18.23
C CYS A 210 11.56 2.75 -18.00
N VAL A 211 12.37 2.81 -19.07
CA VAL A 211 13.83 2.78 -18.97
C VAL A 211 14.36 4.06 -18.34
N ALA A 212 13.84 5.23 -18.73
CA ALA A 212 14.21 6.52 -18.16
C ALA A 212 13.82 6.63 -16.67
N GLU A 213 12.62 6.17 -16.31
CA GLU A 213 12.15 6.08 -14.92
C GLU A 213 13.08 5.20 -14.07
N LEU A 214 13.46 4.01 -14.57
CA LEU A 214 14.39 3.12 -13.88
C LEU A 214 15.78 3.76 -13.73
N TRP A 215 16.31 4.37 -14.79
CA TRP A 215 17.60 5.06 -14.74
C TRP A 215 17.62 6.13 -13.66
N LYS A 216 16.59 6.98 -13.64
CA LYS A 216 16.48 8.01 -12.60
C LYS A 216 16.38 7.42 -11.20
N ALA A 217 15.60 6.36 -11.01
CA ALA A 217 15.50 5.69 -9.72
C ALA A 217 16.85 5.13 -9.24
N MET A 218 17.70 4.63 -10.15
CA MET A 218 19.05 4.16 -9.82
C MET A 218 19.97 5.31 -9.39
N GLU A 219 19.89 6.46 -10.05
CA GLU A 219 20.65 7.65 -9.63
C GLU A 219 20.26 8.07 -8.21
N VAL A 220 18.96 8.11 -7.92
CA VAL A 220 18.43 8.48 -6.60
C VAL A 220 18.82 7.45 -5.54
N GLU A 221 18.75 6.16 -5.85
CA GLU A 221 19.20 5.09 -4.95
C GLU A 221 20.70 5.24 -4.60
N LYS A 222 21.53 5.51 -5.61
CA LYS A 222 22.97 5.76 -5.43
C LYS A 222 23.25 6.99 -4.58
N GLN A 223 22.51 8.08 -4.79
CA GLN A 223 22.64 9.31 -4.01
C GLN A 223 22.24 9.12 -2.54
N ARG A 224 21.18 8.34 -2.29
CA ARG A 224 20.67 8.08 -0.94
C ARG A 224 21.48 7.04 -0.17
N GLY A 225 22.16 6.12 -0.86
CA GLY A 225 22.90 5.03 -0.24
C GLY A 225 22.00 3.97 0.42
N SER A 226 20.70 3.96 0.11
CA SER A 226 19.70 3.03 0.67
C SER A 226 18.88 2.38 -0.45
N PRO A 227 18.50 1.09 -0.36
CA PRO A 227 17.69 0.43 -1.38
C PRO A 227 16.34 1.14 -1.61
N LEU A 228 16.10 1.55 -2.84
CA LEU A 228 14.91 2.24 -3.31
C LEU A 228 14.08 1.35 -4.25
N ILE A 229 14.73 0.46 -5.01
CA ILE A 229 14.08 -0.27 -6.10
C ILE A 229 13.53 -1.63 -5.64
N PHE A 230 12.25 -1.84 -5.91
CA PHE A 230 11.51 -3.07 -5.60
C PHE A 230 10.80 -3.59 -6.85
N VAL A 231 10.75 -4.91 -7.00
CA VAL A 231 9.96 -5.58 -8.04
C VAL A 231 8.70 -6.11 -7.38
N ALA A 232 7.53 -5.66 -7.83
CA ALA A 232 6.25 -6.15 -7.35
C ALA A 232 6.12 -7.65 -7.67
N LYS A 233 5.64 -8.40 -6.69
CA LYS A 233 5.46 -9.85 -6.83
C LYS A 233 4.02 -10.13 -7.24
N ASP A 234 3.87 -11.09 -8.15
CA ASP A 234 2.59 -11.77 -8.28
C ASP A 234 2.49 -12.87 -7.22
N THR A 235 1.34 -12.96 -6.55
CA THR A 235 1.00 -14.10 -5.69
C THR A 235 0.43 -15.25 -6.51
N VAL A 236 0.03 -15.00 -7.75
CA VAL A 236 -0.51 -16.01 -8.67
C VAL A 236 0.64 -16.83 -9.26
N LYS A 237 0.50 -18.16 -9.24
CA LYS A 237 1.47 -19.08 -9.85
C LYS A 237 1.66 -18.67 -11.31
N LYS A 238 2.91 -18.47 -11.74
CA LYS A 238 3.24 -18.14 -13.13
C LYS A 238 2.44 -19.01 -14.09
N ALA A 239 1.77 -18.37 -15.06
CA ALA A 239 1.28 -19.09 -16.21
C ALA A 239 2.45 -19.90 -16.80
N PRO A 240 2.23 -21.19 -17.13
CA PRO A 240 3.18 -21.89 -17.99
C PRO A 240 3.27 -21.08 -19.29
N ASP A 241 4.48 -20.94 -19.84
CA ASP A 241 4.73 -20.48 -21.22
C ASP A 241 5.20 -19.04 -21.48
N ALA A 242 6.06 -18.49 -20.61
CA ALA A 242 7.09 -17.54 -21.04
C ALA A 242 8.45 -18.25 -21.30
N LYS A 243 8.42 -19.44 -21.94
CA LYS A 243 9.59 -20.33 -22.10
C LYS A 243 10.52 -19.99 -23.28
N GLY A 244 10.29 -18.90 -24.03
CA GLY A 244 11.00 -18.65 -25.29
C GLY A 244 12.08 -17.57 -25.31
N GLY A 245 12.25 -16.77 -24.25
CA GLY A 245 13.26 -15.70 -24.26
C GLY A 245 14.67 -16.23 -24.06
N THR A 246 15.48 -16.30 -25.12
CA THR A 246 16.92 -16.53 -25.01
C THR A 246 17.55 -15.45 -24.11
N LYS A 247 18.63 -15.79 -23.38
CA LYS A 247 19.33 -14.83 -22.49
C LYS A 247 19.81 -13.56 -23.23
N ASP A 248 19.95 -13.64 -24.55
CA ASP A 248 20.33 -12.52 -25.42
C ASP A 248 19.24 -11.43 -25.53
N SER A 249 18.01 -11.73 -25.10
CA SER A 249 16.87 -10.83 -25.25
C SER A 249 16.94 -9.57 -24.37
N ILE A 250 17.54 -9.59 -23.18
CA ILE A 250 17.56 -8.39 -22.31
C ILE A 250 18.50 -7.30 -22.86
N SER A 251 19.64 -7.69 -23.44
CA SER A 251 20.59 -6.72 -24.01
C SER A 251 19.96 -5.93 -25.16
N THR A 252 19.22 -6.63 -26.03
CA THR A 252 18.58 -5.99 -27.17
C THR A 252 17.32 -5.19 -26.78
N MET A 253 16.66 -5.50 -25.65
CA MET A 253 15.44 -4.79 -25.21
C MET A 253 15.64 -3.28 -25.06
N ILE A 254 16.67 -2.81 -24.35
CA ILE A 254 16.88 -1.36 -24.15
C ILE A 254 17.26 -0.68 -25.47
N GLN A 255 18.06 -1.35 -26.29
CA GLN A 255 18.46 -0.83 -27.61
C GLN A 255 17.27 -0.71 -28.55
N HIS A 256 16.27 -1.59 -28.45
CA HIS A 256 15.05 -1.56 -29.27
C HIS A 256 13.83 -1.01 -28.52
N ALA A 257 14.03 -0.43 -27.33
CA ALA A 257 12.94 0.20 -26.61
C ALA A 257 12.40 1.37 -27.46
N THR A 258 11.09 1.53 -27.53
CA THR A 258 10.49 2.62 -28.33
C THR A 258 9.56 3.46 -27.47
N CYS A 259 9.22 4.64 -27.96
CA CYS A 259 8.03 5.35 -27.51
C CYS A 259 7.18 5.80 -28.70
N SER A 260 6.02 6.40 -28.42
CA SER A 260 5.03 6.75 -29.46
C SER A 260 5.31 8.10 -30.11
N ASP A 261 6.23 8.89 -29.55
CA ASP A 261 6.60 10.21 -30.01
C ASP A 261 8.09 10.23 -30.37
N GLU A 262 8.41 10.66 -31.59
CA GLU A 262 9.79 10.63 -32.06
C GLU A 262 10.68 11.64 -31.33
N ASN A 263 10.12 12.79 -30.93
CA ASN A 263 10.87 13.78 -30.16
C ASN A 263 11.15 13.28 -28.75
N ASP A 264 10.16 12.66 -28.09
CA ASP A 264 10.38 12.02 -26.79
C ASP A 264 11.38 10.87 -26.90
N GLU A 265 11.34 10.10 -27.99
CA GLU A 265 12.29 9.03 -28.24
C GLU A 265 13.71 9.58 -28.27
N GLN A 266 13.96 10.63 -29.07
CA GLN A 266 15.27 11.26 -29.18
C GLN A 266 15.74 11.83 -27.83
N ARG A 267 14.86 12.54 -27.09
CA ARG A 267 15.18 13.13 -25.79
C ARG A 267 15.54 12.05 -24.76
N ILE A 268 14.70 11.03 -24.64
CA ILE A 268 14.94 9.93 -23.69
C ILE A 268 16.21 9.16 -24.06
N ARG A 269 16.43 8.89 -25.34
CA ARG A 269 17.65 8.23 -25.83
C ARG A 269 18.89 9.01 -25.45
N ALA A 270 18.87 10.33 -25.63
CA ALA A 270 19.98 11.17 -25.26
C ALA A 270 20.18 11.23 -23.74
N TYR A 271 19.10 11.26 -22.96
CA TYR A 271 19.15 11.21 -21.50
C TYR A 271 19.82 9.94 -20.96
N ILE A 272 19.56 8.78 -21.58
CA ILE A 272 20.16 7.49 -21.16
C ILE A 272 21.47 7.14 -21.88
N GLN A 273 21.93 8.01 -22.78
CA GLN A 273 23.08 7.74 -23.65
C GLN A 273 24.34 7.43 -22.83
N GLY A 274 25.01 6.34 -23.18
CA GLY A 274 26.24 5.87 -22.51
C GLY A 274 25.98 5.05 -21.24
N ASN A 275 24.75 4.96 -20.77
CA ASN A 275 24.37 4.21 -19.56
C ASN A 275 23.58 2.92 -19.87
N GLU A 276 23.34 2.60 -21.14
CA GLU A 276 22.49 1.49 -21.56
C GLU A 276 23.00 0.13 -21.08
N HIS A 277 24.31 -0.10 -21.16
CA HIS A 277 24.93 -1.33 -20.65
C HIS A 277 24.78 -1.46 -19.13
N HIS A 278 24.92 -0.36 -18.40
CA HIS A 278 24.74 -0.36 -16.95
C HIS A 278 23.28 -0.65 -16.58
N LEU A 279 22.33 -0.05 -17.28
CA LEU A 279 20.91 -0.34 -17.15
C LEU A 279 20.58 -1.81 -17.41
N GLN A 280 21.16 -2.41 -18.45
CA GLN A 280 20.98 -3.83 -18.75
C GLN A 280 21.47 -4.72 -17.62
N GLU A 281 22.66 -4.45 -17.08
CA GLU A 281 23.21 -5.21 -15.96
C GLU A 281 22.34 -5.05 -14.71
N GLU A 282 21.83 -3.86 -14.43
CA GLU A 282 21.00 -3.68 -13.24
C GLU A 282 19.61 -4.30 -13.38
N ILE A 283 19.04 -4.32 -14.58
CA ILE A 283 17.83 -5.11 -14.87
C ILE A 283 18.07 -6.61 -14.61
N LYS A 284 19.21 -7.15 -15.04
CA LYS A 284 19.58 -8.56 -14.75
C LYS A 284 19.72 -8.77 -13.24
N ASN A 285 20.37 -7.86 -12.53
CA ASN A 285 20.55 -7.93 -11.08
C ASN A 285 19.21 -7.86 -10.34
N LEU A 286 18.29 -6.99 -10.76
CA LEU A 286 16.94 -6.90 -10.21
C LEU A 286 16.16 -8.21 -10.42
N ALA A 287 16.27 -8.83 -11.60
CA ALA A 287 15.63 -10.12 -11.87
C ALA A 287 16.21 -11.25 -10.98
N VAL A 288 17.53 -11.25 -10.74
CA VAL A 288 18.18 -12.21 -9.83
C VAL A 288 17.77 -11.96 -8.38
N LYS A 289 17.79 -10.71 -7.91
CA LYS A 289 17.33 -10.28 -6.57
C LYS A 289 15.88 -10.70 -6.35
N ALA A 290 14.99 -10.50 -7.32
CA ALA A 290 13.59 -10.91 -7.26
C ALA A 290 13.43 -12.44 -7.11
N LYS A 291 14.12 -13.23 -7.95
CA LYS A 291 14.12 -14.70 -7.84
C LYS A 291 14.65 -15.20 -6.50
N LYS A 292 15.72 -14.59 -5.97
CA LYS A 292 16.28 -14.94 -4.66
C LYS A 292 15.28 -14.66 -3.54
N ARG A 293 14.63 -13.50 -3.55
CA ARG A 293 13.56 -13.15 -2.59
C ARG A 293 12.38 -14.12 -2.67
N GLU A 294 11.97 -14.53 -3.87
CA GLU A 294 10.91 -15.53 -4.07
C GLU A 294 11.30 -16.90 -3.46
N LYS A 295 12.54 -17.35 -3.69
CA LYS A 295 13.04 -18.60 -3.13
C LYS A 295 13.07 -18.58 -1.60
N MET A 296 13.60 -17.52 -0.99
CA MET A 296 13.65 -17.38 0.48
C MET A 296 12.24 -17.39 1.10
N GLU A 297 11.28 -16.71 0.49
CA GLU A 297 9.90 -16.69 0.99
C GLU A 297 9.21 -18.07 0.89
N LYS A 298 9.46 -18.83 -0.20
CA LYS A 298 8.97 -20.22 -0.32
C LYS A 298 9.57 -21.13 0.74
N GLU A 299 10.86 -20.97 1.04
CA GLU A 299 11.53 -21.69 2.11
C GLU A 299 10.94 -21.34 3.48
N ASP A 300 10.65 -20.07 3.75
CA ASP A 300 10.02 -19.63 5.00
C ASP A 300 8.59 -20.14 5.16
N LYS A 301 7.78 -20.12 4.08
CA LYS A 301 6.44 -20.73 4.07
C LYS A 301 6.52 -22.25 4.34
N THR A 302 7.51 -22.93 3.77
CA THR A 302 7.74 -24.36 3.99
C THR A 302 8.22 -24.67 5.42
N LYS A 303 9.05 -23.81 6.01
CA LYS A 303 9.46 -23.93 7.41
C LYS A 303 8.27 -23.73 8.35
N LYS A 304 7.44 -22.72 8.11
CA LYS A 304 6.20 -22.47 8.89
C LYS A 304 5.20 -23.62 8.79
N SER A 305 5.01 -24.20 7.60
CA SER A 305 4.11 -25.35 7.43
C SER A 305 4.66 -26.63 8.09
N ARG A 306 5.98 -26.84 8.10
CA ARG A 306 6.61 -27.94 8.84
C ARG A 306 6.53 -27.76 10.35
N SER A 307 6.70 -26.54 10.86
CA SER A 307 6.57 -26.23 12.29
C SER A 307 5.14 -26.48 12.78
N SER A 308 4.14 -25.96 12.07
CA SER A 308 2.72 -26.18 12.42
C SER A 308 2.31 -27.67 12.32
N ARG A 309 2.82 -28.43 11.34
CA ARG A 309 2.61 -29.90 11.31
C ARG A 309 3.25 -30.62 12.49
N LYS A 310 4.49 -30.25 12.88
CA LYS A 310 5.15 -30.83 14.06
C LYS A 310 4.40 -30.52 15.34
N GLU A 311 3.86 -29.31 15.47
CA GLU A 311 3.06 -28.87 16.61
C GLU A 311 1.73 -29.62 16.68
N LYS A 312 0.98 -29.72 15.57
CA LYS A 312 -0.23 -30.56 15.48
C LYS A 312 0.05 -32.03 15.82
N HIS A 313 1.17 -32.58 15.34
CA HIS A 313 1.56 -33.95 15.66
C HIS A 313 1.91 -34.14 17.14
N ARG A 314 2.51 -33.13 17.79
CA ARG A 314 2.76 -33.15 19.24
C ARG A 314 1.46 -33.05 20.04
N ALA A 315 0.54 -32.17 19.64
CA ALA A 315 -0.78 -32.06 20.27
C ALA A 315 -1.57 -33.38 20.19
N ASN A 316 -1.61 -34.02 19.01
CA ASN A 316 -2.30 -35.30 18.84
C ASN A 316 -1.64 -36.46 19.61
N LYS A 317 -0.30 -36.49 19.71
CA LYS A 317 0.40 -37.47 20.55
C LYS A 317 0.17 -37.26 22.05
N GLY A 318 -0.15 -36.03 22.48
CA GLY A 318 -0.52 -35.72 23.85
C GLY A 318 -1.93 -36.21 24.21
N HIS A 319 -2.90 -36.05 23.32
CA HIS A 319 -4.29 -36.47 23.59
C HIS A 319 -4.49 -38.00 23.63
N GLY A 320 -3.81 -38.76 22.77
CA GLY A 320 -3.94 -40.23 22.79
C GLY A 320 -3.46 -40.92 24.08
N LYS A 321 -2.66 -40.24 24.91
CA LYS A 321 -2.19 -40.76 26.20
C LYS A 321 -3.05 -40.33 27.39
N LEU A 322 -3.85 -39.28 27.25
CA LEU A 322 -4.75 -38.77 28.29
C LEU A 322 -6.17 -39.36 28.16
N GLU A 323 -6.65 -39.64 26.95
CA GLU A 323 -7.97 -40.27 26.76
C GLU A 323 -8.01 -41.73 27.28
N SER A 324 -6.90 -42.45 27.25
CA SER A 324 -6.79 -43.80 27.83
C SER A 324 -6.78 -43.81 29.37
N ALA A 325 -6.39 -42.71 30.02
CA ALA A 325 -6.42 -42.60 31.48
C ALA A 325 -7.79 -42.06 31.94
N CYS A 326 -8.33 -41.05 31.25
CA CYS A 326 -9.60 -40.43 31.62
C CYS A 326 -10.81 -41.35 31.41
N THR A 327 -10.80 -42.27 30.44
CA THR A 327 -11.92 -43.20 30.23
C THR A 327 -12.08 -44.22 31.36
N LEU A 328 -10.98 -44.62 32.03
CA LEU A 328 -11.04 -45.53 33.18
C LEU A 328 -11.61 -44.81 34.41
N ASP A 329 -11.12 -43.60 34.70
CA ASP A 329 -11.61 -42.77 35.82
C ASP A 329 -13.08 -42.36 35.64
N ARG A 330 -13.52 -42.13 34.39
CA ARG A 330 -14.92 -41.77 34.09
C ARG A 330 -15.88 -42.96 34.24
N LEU A 331 -15.43 -44.18 33.94
CA LEU A 331 -16.20 -45.40 34.16
C LEU A 331 -16.30 -45.74 35.65
N GLU A 332 -15.22 -45.52 36.43
CA GLU A 332 -15.24 -45.68 37.89
C GLU A 332 -16.16 -44.65 38.57
N ALA A 333 -16.14 -43.39 38.11
CA ALA A 333 -17.05 -42.35 38.61
C ALA A 333 -18.52 -42.63 38.29
N GLN A 334 -18.83 -43.15 37.09
CA GLN A 334 -20.20 -43.51 36.70
C GLN A 334 -20.73 -44.74 37.47
N LEU A 335 -19.86 -45.69 37.81
CA LEU A 335 -20.23 -46.82 38.67
C LEU A 335 -20.49 -46.38 40.13
N ALA A 336 -19.81 -45.34 40.61
CA ALA A 336 -20.06 -44.76 41.94
C ALA A 336 -21.38 -43.93 42.00
N GLU A 337 -21.76 -43.25 40.91
CA GLU A 337 -23.04 -42.52 40.82
C GLU A 337 -24.27 -43.46 40.77
N ILE A 338 -24.15 -44.62 40.12
CA ILE A 338 -25.24 -45.61 40.09
C ILE A 338 -25.45 -46.26 41.47
N SER A 339 -24.41 -46.30 42.31
CA SER A 339 -24.50 -46.84 43.68
C SER A 339 -25.10 -45.84 44.70
N SER A 340 -25.30 -44.57 44.36
CA SER A 340 -25.64 -43.52 45.33
C SER A 340 -26.98 -42.81 45.10
N SER A 341 -27.74 -43.12 44.05
CA SER A 341 -29.07 -42.52 43.81
C SER A 341 -30.21 -43.46 44.21
N SER A 342 -30.43 -43.56 45.52
CA SER A 342 -31.76 -43.88 46.09
C SER A 342 -32.15 -42.74 47.03
N PHE A 343 -33.39 -42.25 46.92
CA PHE A 343 -33.98 -41.10 47.65
C PHE A 343 -33.39 -39.72 47.24
N ASP A 344 -34.14 -38.66 47.00
CA ASP A 344 -35.49 -38.29 47.40
C ASP A 344 -36.01 -37.21 46.43
N ALA A 345 -37.32 -37.22 46.16
CA ALA A 345 -37.98 -36.26 45.29
C ALA A 345 -38.85 -35.32 46.13
N SER A 346 -38.71 -34.00 46.00
CA SER A 346 -39.83 -33.04 46.02
C SER A 346 -39.40 -31.56 46.04
N ARG A 347 -40.24 -30.74 45.34
CA ARG A 347 -40.45 -29.27 45.43
C ARG A 347 -39.40 -28.37 44.75
N GLY A 348 -39.73 -27.39 43.89
CA GLY A 348 -41.00 -26.83 43.42
C GLY A 348 -41.12 -25.33 43.76
N GLU A 349 -41.21 -24.48 42.71
CA GLU A 349 -41.75 -23.08 42.66
C GLU A 349 -40.94 -21.97 43.38
N GLU A 350 -40.95 -20.67 43.05
CA GLU A 350 -41.34 -19.75 41.95
C GLU A 350 -40.79 -18.34 42.36
N SER A 351 -41.01 -17.28 41.56
CA SER A 351 -40.84 -15.82 41.85
C SER A 351 -39.54 -15.18 41.29
N GLU A 352 -39.48 -13.98 40.68
CA GLU A 352 -40.39 -12.82 40.62
C GLU A 352 -39.97 -11.86 39.46
N ARG A 353 -40.92 -11.09 38.93
CA ARG A 353 -40.71 -9.88 38.09
C ARG A 353 -40.93 -8.64 38.98
N ALA A 354 -40.10 -7.60 38.81
CA ALA A 354 -40.52 -6.20 38.56
C ALA A 354 -39.43 -5.17 38.90
N ALA A 355 -39.27 -4.16 38.03
CA ALA A 355 -39.24 -2.71 38.32
C ALA A 355 -38.24 -1.94 37.43
N PHE A 356 -38.76 -1.02 36.62
CA PHE A 356 -38.00 0.12 36.08
C PHE A 356 -38.95 1.33 36.01
N SER A 357 -38.59 2.41 36.69
CA SER A 357 -39.17 3.74 36.54
C SER A 357 -38.12 4.81 36.83
N ASP A 358 -38.16 5.86 36.00
CA ASP A 358 -37.76 7.24 36.25
C ASP A 358 -36.29 7.62 36.52
N SER A 359 -35.71 8.42 35.63
CA SER A 359 -35.78 9.90 35.73
C SER A 359 -34.89 10.57 34.68
N GLY A 360 -35.40 11.63 34.06
CA GLY A 360 -34.63 12.52 33.19
C GLY A 360 -34.19 13.79 33.94
N VAL A 361 -33.08 14.41 33.48
CA VAL A 361 -32.71 15.81 33.73
C VAL A 361 -31.95 16.37 32.51
N ILE A 362 -32.13 17.67 32.30
CA ILE A 362 -31.89 18.54 31.14
C ILE A 362 -30.52 19.24 31.17
N HIS A 363 -29.97 19.48 29.96
CA HIS A 363 -28.95 20.43 29.46
C HIS A 363 -27.67 20.80 30.24
N GLU A 364 -26.53 20.69 29.54
CA GLU A 364 -25.55 21.79 29.45
C GLU A 364 -24.76 21.73 28.13
N VAL A 365 -24.92 22.74 27.27
CA VAL A 365 -24.12 22.98 26.07
C VAL A 365 -22.96 23.87 26.48
N ARG A 366 -21.73 23.35 26.41
CA ARG A 366 -20.52 24.15 26.67
C ARG A 366 -19.77 24.40 25.37
N MET A 367 -19.81 25.65 24.93
CA MET A 367 -18.90 26.20 23.92
C MET A 367 -17.46 26.01 24.40
N MET A 368 -16.57 25.52 23.53
CA MET A 368 -15.13 25.64 23.73
C MET A 368 -14.49 26.50 22.64
N THR A 369 -13.77 27.46 23.17
CA THR A 369 -13.00 28.55 22.61
C THR A 369 -11.84 28.11 21.72
N VAL A 370 -11.59 28.96 20.72
CA VAL A 370 -10.39 29.09 19.91
C VAL A 370 -9.15 29.18 20.81
N VAL A 371 -8.13 28.37 20.49
CA VAL A 371 -6.78 28.54 21.03
C VAL A 371 -5.86 28.82 19.84
N GLU A 372 -5.43 30.08 19.76
CA GLU A 372 -4.31 30.52 18.92
C GLU A 372 -3.02 29.85 19.41
N HIS A 373 -2.19 29.34 18.50
CA HIS A 373 -0.82 28.96 18.82
C HIS A 373 0.13 29.86 18.05
N HIS A 374 0.96 30.54 18.83
CA HIS A 374 2.03 31.44 18.43
C HIS A 374 3.09 30.73 17.58
N GLU A 375 3.53 31.44 16.56
CA GLU A 375 4.71 31.18 15.75
C GLU A 375 5.99 31.25 16.61
N GLU A 376 6.79 30.19 16.61
CA GLU A 376 8.21 30.26 16.99
C GLU A 376 9.07 30.19 15.74
N VAL A 377 9.62 31.34 15.37
CA VAL A 377 10.61 31.52 14.30
C VAL A 377 11.97 31.03 14.81
N HIS A 378 12.42 29.87 14.33
CA HIS A 378 13.80 29.44 14.51
C HIS A 378 14.69 30.02 13.41
N VAL A 379 15.40 31.10 13.77
CA VAL A 379 16.52 31.66 13.00
C VAL A 379 17.70 30.68 13.07
N MET A 380 18.00 30.01 11.95
CA MET A 380 19.19 29.19 11.80
C MET A 380 20.41 30.10 11.61
N ARG A 381 21.39 29.97 12.52
CA ARG A 381 22.71 30.58 12.44
C ARG A 381 23.50 30.01 11.27
N GLU A 382 24.07 30.89 10.47
CA GLU A 382 25.09 30.59 9.46
C GLU A 382 26.43 30.22 10.14
N GLU A 383 27.02 29.08 9.77
CA GLU A 383 28.44 28.80 9.98
C GLU A 383 29.22 29.05 8.69
N PRO A 384 30.36 29.77 8.70
CA PRO A 384 31.14 30.00 7.50
C PRO A 384 32.29 28.99 7.32
N VAL A 385 32.32 28.42 6.11
CA VAL A 385 33.47 28.26 5.19
C VAL A 385 34.72 27.49 5.65
N ALA A 386 35.04 26.41 4.93
CA ALA A 386 36.42 25.97 4.70
C ALA A 386 36.73 25.97 3.19
N ARG A 387 37.54 26.95 2.73
CA ARG A 387 38.22 26.96 1.43
C ARG A 387 39.71 26.65 1.63
N GLN A 388 40.28 25.93 0.67
CA GLN A 388 41.68 25.54 0.62
C GLN A 388 42.60 26.63 0.01
N ALA A 389 43.82 26.72 0.58
CA ALA A 389 45.14 27.15 0.03
C ALA A 389 45.36 28.64 -0.36
N PRO A 390 46.62 29.18 -0.45
CA PRO A 390 47.95 28.52 -0.46
C PRO A 390 49.09 29.20 0.35
N LEU A 391 50.29 28.60 0.22
CA LEU A 391 51.64 28.97 0.67
C LEU A 391 52.05 30.46 0.51
N ALA A 392 52.75 31.00 1.52
CA ALA A 392 53.86 31.97 1.35
C ALA A 392 54.70 32.08 2.64
N MET A 393 56.01 32.29 2.45
CA MET A 393 57.07 32.46 3.45
C MET A 393 57.03 33.86 4.11
N ASP A 394 57.46 33.98 5.37
CA ASP A 394 58.53 34.89 5.82
C ASP A 394 58.68 34.95 7.36
N GLY A 395 59.95 34.99 7.81
CA GLY A 395 60.45 35.90 8.85
C GLY A 395 60.06 35.76 10.33
N ALA A 396 61.05 35.37 11.14
CA ALA A 396 61.32 35.59 12.58
C ALA A 396 60.76 36.91 13.22
N PRO A 397 60.72 37.12 14.57
CA PRO A 397 61.61 36.54 15.59
C PRO A 397 61.03 36.17 16.97
N ILE A 398 61.92 35.51 17.73
CA ILE A 398 61.88 35.04 19.11
C ILE A 398 61.48 36.13 20.11
N ALA A 399 60.50 35.83 20.97
CA ALA A 399 60.22 36.58 22.19
C ALA A 399 60.38 35.66 23.42
N ARG A 400 61.26 36.07 24.32
CA ARG A 400 61.49 35.53 25.66
C ARG A 400 60.25 35.76 26.53
N VAL A 401 59.90 34.78 27.35
CA VAL A 401 59.03 34.98 28.52
C VAL A 401 59.81 34.55 29.76
N ASP A 402 60.17 35.55 30.55
CA ASP A 402 60.57 35.44 31.94
C ASP A 402 59.36 34.98 32.78
N THR A 403 59.55 33.98 33.64
CA THR A 403 58.72 33.81 34.84
C THR A 403 59.61 33.51 36.05
N SER A 404 59.79 34.59 36.81
CA SER A 404 59.92 34.73 38.27
C SER A 404 60.39 33.57 39.13
N GLU A 405 61.52 33.85 39.79
CA GLU A 405 61.85 33.50 41.18
C GLU A 405 60.67 33.70 42.14
N GLU A 406 60.32 32.69 42.92
CA GLU A 406 60.05 32.79 44.37
C GLU A 406 59.82 31.38 44.93
N GLU A 407 60.80 30.86 45.68
CA GLU A 407 60.60 30.07 46.92
C GLU A 407 61.97 29.57 47.42
N ARG A 408 62.62 30.42 48.22
CA ARG A 408 63.75 30.07 49.09
C ARG A 408 63.25 30.01 50.53
N LYS A 409 63.77 29.01 51.27
CA LYS A 409 63.77 28.75 52.74
C LYS A 409 62.98 27.47 53.02
N VAL A 410 63.48 26.42 53.68
CA VAL A 410 64.47 26.24 54.75
C VAL A 410 64.90 24.77 54.69
N PHE A 411 66.19 24.42 54.85
CA PHE A 411 66.63 23.36 55.79
C PHE A 411 68.16 23.28 55.89
N GLY A 412 68.61 23.13 57.14
CA GLY A 412 69.95 23.40 57.64
C GLY A 412 71.08 22.52 57.10
N ARG A 413 72.25 23.15 57.02
CA ARG A 413 73.55 22.52 56.82
C ARG A 413 73.95 21.71 58.06
N GLN A 414 73.97 20.39 57.94
CA GLN A 414 74.88 19.57 58.72
C GLN A 414 76.14 19.31 57.89
N SER A 415 77.26 19.81 58.41
CA SER A 415 78.61 19.58 57.90
C SER A 415 78.98 18.12 58.11
N LEU A 416 79.01 17.33 57.04
CA LEU A 416 79.61 16.00 57.01
C LEU A 416 80.95 16.08 56.28
N ALA A 417 81.97 15.53 56.95
CA ALA A 417 83.36 15.45 56.53
C ALA A 417 83.54 14.84 55.12
N PRO A 418 84.61 15.21 54.40
CA PRO A 418 84.84 14.77 53.02
C PRO A 418 85.15 13.27 52.98
N ARG A 419 84.13 12.46 52.67
CA ARG A 419 84.34 11.07 52.25
C ARG A 419 85.11 11.12 50.93
N ARG A 420 86.34 10.57 50.92
CA ARG A 420 87.10 10.24 49.72
C ARG A 420 86.16 9.57 48.73
N ARG A 421 85.85 10.26 47.62
CA ARG A 421 85.20 9.65 46.46
C ARG A 421 86.17 8.60 45.95
N GLN A 422 85.84 7.33 46.13
CA GLN A 422 86.37 6.30 45.25
C GLN A 422 85.87 6.68 43.86
N GLU A 423 86.80 7.07 42.98
CA GLU A 423 86.51 7.27 41.57
C GLU A 423 86.02 5.93 41.04
N MET A 424 84.70 5.85 40.82
CA MET A 424 84.11 4.74 40.10
C MET A 424 84.78 4.69 38.73
N SER A 425 85.16 3.51 38.30
CA SER A 425 85.72 3.38 36.96
C SER A 425 84.65 3.82 35.93
N PRO A 426 85.04 4.37 34.77
CA PRO A 426 84.08 4.74 33.72
C PRO A 426 83.09 3.61 33.38
N ALA A 427 83.52 2.35 33.50
CA ALA A 427 82.68 1.17 33.29
C ALA A 427 81.59 0.98 34.37
N GLU A 428 81.87 1.35 35.63
CA GLU A 428 80.88 1.29 36.71
C GLU A 428 79.87 2.42 36.61
N GLU A 429 80.31 3.60 36.14
CA GLU A 429 79.41 4.73 35.89
C GLU A 429 78.49 4.46 34.69
N GLU A 430 79.02 3.86 33.62
CA GLU A 430 78.22 3.40 32.48
C GLU A 430 77.22 2.32 32.88
N LYS A 431 77.64 1.34 33.70
CA LYS A 431 76.75 0.30 34.24
C LYS A 431 75.64 0.89 35.11
N ARG A 432 75.95 1.90 35.93
CA ARG A 432 74.96 2.60 36.75
C ARG A 432 73.97 3.39 35.90
N MET A 433 74.44 4.14 34.90
CA MET A 433 73.56 4.86 33.97
C MET A 433 72.65 3.91 33.18
N PHE A 434 73.18 2.74 32.78
CA PHE A 434 72.38 1.72 32.11
C PHE A 434 71.30 1.13 33.04
N GLN A 435 71.64 0.89 34.32
CA GLN A 435 70.69 0.42 35.32
C GLN A 435 69.60 1.46 35.64
N GLU A 436 69.97 2.75 35.75
CA GLU A 436 69.01 3.85 35.93
C GLU A 436 68.07 3.97 34.72
N ARG A 437 68.58 3.91 33.48
CA ARG A 437 67.73 3.90 32.28
C ARG A 437 66.78 2.71 32.20
N LEU A 438 67.23 1.52 32.60
CA LEU A 438 66.38 0.33 32.66
C LEU A 438 65.29 0.46 33.72
N HIS A 439 65.59 1.08 34.86
CA HIS A 439 64.62 1.36 35.90
C HIS A 439 63.55 2.35 35.40
N ASP A 440 63.97 3.44 34.74
CA ASP A 440 63.05 4.43 34.18
C ASP A 440 62.16 3.85 33.09
N LEU A 441 62.70 2.99 32.21
CA LEU A 441 61.90 2.28 31.20
C LEU A 441 60.86 1.36 31.84
N ARG A 442 61.21 0.66 32.94
CA ARG A 442 60.25 -0.19 33.67
C ARG A 442 59.13 0.63 34.28
N MET A 443 59.46 1.75 34.93
CA MET A 443 58.47 2.66 35.51
C MET A 443 57.53 3.26 34.45
N GLN A 444 58.06 3.65 33.28
CA GLN A 444 57.24 4.13 32.16
C GLN A 444 56.32 3.03 31.61
N THR A 445 56.82 1.79 31.49
CA THR A 445 56.03 0.65 30.99
C THR A 445 54.91 0.27 31.96
N GLU A 446 55.17 0.30 33.27
CA GLU A 446 54.14 0.04 34.30
C GLU A 446 53.08 1.15 34.34
N SER A 447 53.48 2.41 34.20
CA SER A 447 52.53 3.54 34.10
C SER A 447 51.63 3.44 32.87
N GLN A 448 52.18 3.00 31.72
CA GLN A 448 51.41 2.80 30.49
C GLN A 448 50.37 1.68 30.66
N ARG A 449 50.76 0.55 31.27
CA ARG A 449 49.85 -0.57 31.55
C ARG A 449 48.69 -0.17 32.46
N HIS A 450 48.94 0.65 33.47
CA HIS A 450 47.87 1.14 34.34
C HIS A 450 46.87 2.07 33.61
N ALA A 451 47.36 2.92 32.70
CA ALA A 451 46.50 3.77 31.89
C ALA A 451 45.65 2.97 30.88
N ASP A 452 46.23 1.90 30.31
CA ASP A 452 45.52 0.99 29.42
C ASP A 452 44.43 0.19 30.18
N ASP A 453 44.74 -0.30 31.40
CA ASP A 453 43.78 -0.99 32.28
C ASP A 453 42.61 -0.07 32.69
N GLU A 454 42.87 1.20 32.97
CA GLU A 454 41.82 2.17 33.32
C GLU A 454 40.92 2.51 32.13
N THR A 455 41.52 2.63 30.94
CA THR A 455 40.79 2.84 29.68
C THR A 455 39.91 1.63 29.36
N GLU A 456 40.43 0.42 29.55
CA GLU A 456 39.67 -0.82 29.35
C GLU A 456 38.47 -0.92 30.33
N ARG A 457 38.67 -0.57 31.61
CA ARG A 457 37.58 -0.50 32.60
C ARG A 457 36.50 0.51 32.21
N LEU A 458 36.88 1.70 31.74
CA LEU A 458 35.93 2.73 31.28
C LEU A 458 35.16 2.26 30.04
N LEU A 459 35.82 1.60 29.10
CA LEU A 459 35.18 1.00 27.92
C LEU A 459 34.18 -0.09 28.32
N PHE A 460 34.54 -0.99 29.24
CA PHE A 460 33.62 -2.01 29.76
C PHE A 460 32.40 -1.40 30.45
N ALA A 461 32.59 -0.37 31.30
CA ALA A 461 31.48 0.34 31.94
C ALA A 461 30.56 1.00 30.92
N LYS A 462 31.12 1.62 29.86
CA LYS A 462 30.35 2.22 28.77
C LYS A 462 29.57 1.18 27.97
N ILE A 463 30.16 0.01 27.70
CA ILE A 463 29.48 -1.11 27.01
C ILE A 463 28.32 -1.63 27.86
N GLN A 464 28.51 -1.80 29.18
CA GLN A 464 27.45 -2.22 30.09
C GLN A 464 26.28 -1.22 30.12
N LEU A 465 26.59 0.08 30.19
CA LEU A 465 25.57 1.14 30.14
C LEU A 465 24.78 1.13 28.83
N LEU A 466 25.47 1.01 27.68
CA LEU A 466 24.81 0.93 26.37
C LEU A 466 23.95 -0.34 26.24
N SER A 467 24.42 -1.46 26.77
CA SER A 467 23.65 -2.72 26.80
C SER A 467 22.35 -2.57 27.60
N GLN A 468 22.41 -1.91 28.77
CA GLN A 468 21.23 -1.62 29.58
C GLN A 468 20.25 -0.70 28.84
N GLN A 469 20.74 0.39 28.22
CA GLN A 469 19.90 1.32 27.45
C GLN A 469 19.19 0.63 26.26
N LEU A 470 19.86 -0.31 25.59
CA LEU A 470 19.25 -1.09 24.51
C LEU A 470 18.18 -2.06 25.04
N SER A 471 18.42 -2.67 26.20
CA SER A 471 17.42 -3.52 26.88
C SER A 471 16.16 -2.73 27.24
N ASP A 472 16.31 -1.55 27.84
CA ASP A 472 15.19 -0.69 28.23
C ASP A 472 14.39 -0.20 27.01
N ARG A 473 15.09 0.17 25.93
CA ARG A 473 14.45 0.54 24.65
C ARG A 473 13.68 -0.63 24.05
N ARG A 474 14.21 -1.84 24.11
CA ARG A 474 13.52 -3.04 23.61
C ARG A 474 12.24 -3.30 24.40
N GLN A 475 12.29 -3.22 25.73
CA GLN A 475 11.10 -3.38 26.57
C GLN A 475 10.05 -2.30 26.31
N SER A 476 10.48 -1.04 26.08
CA SER A 476 9.58 0.05 25.68
C SER A 476 8.90 -0.18 24.33
N ILE A 477 9.61 -0.76 23.36
CA ILE A 477 9.04 -1.13 22.05
C ILE A 477 8.05 -2.28 22.21
N GLU A 478 8.37 -3.30 23.02
CA GLU A 478 7.48 -4.45 23.27
C GLU A 478 6.17 -4.00 23.94
N VAL A 479 6.21 -3.08 24.91
CA VAL A 479 5.01 -2.51 25.54
C VAL A 479 4.17 -1.70 24.54
N ARG A 480 4.79 -0.91 23.66
CA ARG A 480 4.07 -0.17 22.61
C ARG A 480 3.40 -1.10 21.61
N HIS A 481 4.12 -2.11 21.13
CA HIS A 481 3.58 -3.12 20.23
C HIS A 481 2.40 -3.86 20.87
N HIS A 482 2.46 -4.19 22.17
CA HIS A 482 1.34 -4.82 22.86
C HIS A 482 0.10 -3.93 22.90
N LYS A 483 0.26 -2.64 23.23
CA LYS A 483 -0.84 -1.65 23.21
C LYS A 483 -1.44 -1.47 21.81
N GLU A 484 -0.61 -1.46 20.77
CA GLU A 484 -1.08 -1.38 19.38
C GLU A 484 -1.86 -2.64 18.97
N THR A 485 -1.38 -3.84 19.34
CA THR A 485 -2.11 -5.08 19.07
C THR A 485 -3.46 -5.15 19.81
N GLU A 486 -3.54 -4.63 21.04
CA GLU A 486 -4.80 -4.54 21.78
C GLU A 486 -5.77 -3.55 21.14
N LYS A 487 -5.27 -2.38 20.69
CA LYS A 487 -6.05 -1.40 19.94
C LYS A 487 -6.59 -1.98 18.63
N GLU A 488 -5.77 -2.73 17.89
CA GLU A 488 -6.19 -3.42 16.66
C GLU A 488 -7.26 -4.48 16.95
N ALA A 489 -7.09 -5.28 18.01
CA ALA A 489 -8.09 -6.26 18.42
C ALA A 489 -9.44 -5.61 18.79
N ASN A 490 -9.42 -4.46 19.47
CA ASN A 490 -10.62 -3.69 19.79
C ASN A 490 -11.30 -3.12 18.53
N LEU A 491 -10.54 -2.56 17.59
CA LEU A 491 -11.07 -2.10 16.31
C LEU A 491 -11.74 -3.24 15.51
N ARG A 492 -11.12 -4.42 15.48
CA ARG A 492 -11.71 -5.60 14.83
C ARG A 492 -13.03 -6.02 15.46
N ARG A 493 -13.16 -5.99 16.80
CA ARG A 493 -14.42 -6.26 17.49
C ARG A 493 -15.50 -5.23 17.15
N GLN A 494 -15.13 -3.95 17.04
CA GLN A 494 -16.07 -2.88 16.64
C GLN A 494 -16.56 -3.06 15.20
N ILE A 495 -15.66 -3.39 14.26
CA ILE A 495 -16.03 -3.67 12.87
C ILE A 495 -16.99 -4.87 12.80
N GLN A 496 -16.68 -5.96 13.50
CA GLN A 496 -17.54 -7.15 13.52
C GLN A 496 -18.94 -6.86 14.12
N ALA A 497 -19.02 -6.00 15.13
CA ALA A 497 -20.30 -5.56 15.70
C ALA A 497 -21.12 -4.71 14.71
N LEU A 498 -20.48 -3.80 13.97
CA LEU A 498 -21.14 -3.00 12.93
C LEU A 498 -21.63 -3.85 11.75
N GLU A 499 -20.82 -4.83 11.31
CA GLU A 499 -21.21 -5.79 10.27
C GLU A 499 -22.43 -6.61 10.70
N SER A 500 -22.45 -7.10 11.94
CA SER A 500 -23.59 -7.85 12.47
C SER A 500 -24.88 -7.01 12.52
N ALA A 501 -24.77 -5.75 12.97
CA ALA A 501 -25.92 -4.84 13.02
C ALA A 501 -26.46 -4.51 11.62
N THR A 502 -25.58 -4.34 10.62
CA THR A 502 -25.98 -4.07 9.23
C THR A 502 -26.69 -5.28 8.62
N ILE A 503 -26.22 -6.49 8.91
CA ILE A 503 -26.85 -7.74 8.46
C ILE A 503 -28.26 -7.87 9.06
N GLU A 504 -28.43 -7.55 10.35
CA GLU A 504 -29.75 -7.57 11.00
C GLU A 504 -30.71 -6.55 10.38
N GLU A 505 -30.24 -5.33 10.08
CA GLU A 505 -31.05 -4.30 9.40
C GLU A 505 -31.51 -4.73 8.00
N LEU A 506 -30.59 -5.29 7.20
CA LEU A 506 -30.92 -5.83 5.87
C LEU A 506 -31.88 -7.02 5.97
N HIS A 507 -31.72 -7.89 6.96
CA HIS A 507 -32.64 -9.01 7.19
C HIS A 507 -34.05 -8.51 7.52
N MET A 508 -34.16 -7.48 8.35
CA MET A 508 -35.44 -6.84 8.66
C MET A 508 -36.08 -6.19 7.43
N GLU A 509 -35.30 -5.52 6.59
CA GLU A 509 -35.81 -4.94 5.34
C GLU A 509 -36.33 -6.02 4.37
N ILE A 510 -35.62 -7.14 4.25
CA ILE A 510 -36.06 -8.29 3.44
C ILE A 510 -37.38 -8.86 3.98
N LEU A 511 -37.51 -9.02 5.29
CA LEU A 511 -38.77 -9.49 5.91
C LEU A 511 -39.93 -8.53 5.64
N LEU A 512 -39.73 -7.22 5.77
CA LEU A 512 -40.75 -6.21 5.48
C LEU A 512 -41.16 -6.22 4.00
N ARG A 513 -40.21 -6.38 3.08
CA ARG A 513 -40.51 -6.51 1.63
C ARG A 513 -41.29 -7.79 1.34
N LYS A 514 -40.99 -8.89 2.04
CA LYS A 514 -41.73 -10.15 1.91
C LYS A 514 -43.16 -10.01 2.41
N GLU A 515 -43.39 -9.42 3.58
CA GLU A 515 -44.74 -9.15 4.10
C GLU A 515 -45.53 -8.22 3.16
N ALA A 516 -44.90 -7.18 2.63
CA ALA A 516 -45.53 -6.28 1.66
C ALA A 516 -45.92 -7.00 0.35
N ALA A 517 -45.08 -7.93 -0.11
CA ALA A 517 -45.37 -8.77 -1.27
C ALA A 517 -46.56 -9.71 -1.01
N GLU A 518 -46.62 -10.37 0.14
CA GLU A 518 -47.72 -11.25 0.55
C GLU A 518 -49.05 -10.48 0.66
N VAL A 519 -49.04 -9.28 1.26
CA VAL A 519 -50.23 -8.41 1.33
C VAL A 519 -50.71 -7.99 -0.06
N ARG A 520 -49.77 -7.65 -0.97
CA ARG A 520 -50.10 -7.27 -2.34
C ARG A 520 -50.67 -8.46 -3.12
N GLU A 521 -50.12 -9.65 -2.95
CA GLU A 521 -50.62 -10.88 -3.56
C GLU A 521 -52.06 -11.18 -3.10
N LYS A 522 -52.31 -11.12 -1.80
CA LYS A 522 -53.66 -11.32 -1.24
C LYS A 522 -54.68 -10.33 -1.81
N ARG A 523 -54.31 -9.05 -1.98
CA ARG A 523 -55.19 -8.04 -2.61
C ARG A 523 -55.52 -8.38 -4.06
N LEU A 524 -54.53 -8.84 -4.83
CA LEU A 524 -54.74 -9.26 -6.21
C LEU A 524 -55.65 -10.50 -6.28
N GLU A 525 -55.52 -11.45 -5.36
CA GLU A 525 -56.43 -12.60 -5.27
C GLU A 525 -57.87 -12.20 -4.92
N GLU A 526 -58.04 -11.29 -3.96
CA GLU A 526 -59.37 -10.74 -3.59
C GLU A 526 -60.01 -9.98 -4.77
N GLU A 527 -59.22 -9.20 -5.53
CA GLU A 527 -59.67 -8.48 -6.72
C GLU A 527 -60.05 -9.44 -7.86
N ALA A 528 -59.25 -10.47 -8.10
CA ALA A 528 -59.57 -11.49 -9.09
C ALA A 528 -60.88 -12.24 -8.77
N GLU A 529 -61.11 -12.59 -7.50
CA GLU A 529 -62.36 -13.26 -7.09
C GLU A 529 -63.57 -12.31 -7.19
N ARG A 530 -63.39 -11.01 -6.90
CA ARG A 530 -64.41 -9.99 -7.13
C ARG A 530 -64.78 -9.88 -8.62
N LEU A 531 -63.79 -9.82 -9.51
CA LEU A 531 -63.99 -9.75 -10.97
C LEU A 531 -64.71 -10.99 -11.50
N LYS A 532 -64.33 -12.17 -11.00
CA LYS A 532 -64.99 -13.44 -11.33
C LYS A 532 -66.46 -13.44 -10.88
N THR A 533 -66.75 -12.96 -9.68
CA THR A 533 -68.13 -12.83 -9.16
C THR A 533 -68.98 -11.88 -10.00
N LEU A 534 -68.41 -10.77 -10.47
CA LEU A 534 -69.11 -9.82 -11.37
C LEU A 534 -69.43 -10.46 -12.73
N ARG A 535 -68.47 -11.20 -13.29
CA ARG A 535 -68.67 -11.94 -14.55
C ARG A 535 -69.81 -12.94 -14.44
N ASP A 536 -69.86 -13.71 -13.35
CA ASP A 536 -70.85 -14.78 -13.17
C ASP A 536 -72.27 -14.22 -12.91
N LYS A 537 -72.40 -12.96 -12.46
CA LYS A 537 -73.70 -12.27 -12.30
C LYS A 537 -74.30 -11.73 -13.60
N GLY A 538 -73.56 -11.77 -14.72
CA GLY A 538 -74.11 -11.53 -16.06
C GLY A 538 -74.69 -10.14 -16.30
N ASP A 539 -74.24 -9.11 -15.59
CA ASP A 539 -74.64 -7.71 -15.83
C ASP A 539 -73.63 -7.03 -16.76
N PRO A 540 -73.91 -6.94 -18.08
CA PRO A 540 -72.99 -6.37 -19.06
C PRO A 540 -72.79 -4.86 -18.90
N SER A 541 -73.62 -4.17 -18.10
CA SER A 541 -73.52 -2.72 -17.92
C SER A 541 -72.46 -2.29 -16.90
N ASN A 542 -71.89 -3.24 -16.16
CA ASN A 542 -70.97 -2.98 -15.05
C ASN A 542 -69.67 -3.81 -15.14
N MET A 543 -69.36 -4.33 -16.34
CA MET A 543 -68.10 -5.03 -16.58
C MET A 543 -66.97 -4.02 -16.77
N PRO A 544 -65.86 -4.13 -16.01
CA PRO A 544 -64.65 -3.37 -16.32
C PRO A 544 -64.19 -3.67 -17.75
N GLU A 545 -63.50 -2.71 -18.37
CA GLU A 545 -63.02 -2.86 -19.74
C GLU A 545 -62.19 -4.15 -19.86
N LYS A 546 -62.32 -4.86 -20.99
CA LYS A 546 -61.68 -6.16 -21.21
C LYS A 546 -60.17 -6.14 -20.94
N ASP A 547 -59.56 -4.97 -21.11
CA ASP A 547 -58.13 -4.75 -20.96
C ASP A 547 -57.71 -4.73 -19.47
N GLU A 548 -58.53 -4.21 -18.55
CA GLU A 548 -58.23 -4.20 -17.11
C GLU A 548 -58.27 -5.61 -16.50
N VAL A 549 -59.24 -6.42 -16.92
CA VAL A 549 -59.35 -7.82 -16.49
C VAL A 549 -58.21 -8.66 -17.04
N ALA A 550 -57.81 -8.42 -18.30
CA ALA A 550 -56.68 -9.10 -18.91
C ALA A 550 -55.35 -8.73 -18.25
N GLU A 551 -55.15 -7.46 -17.88
CA GLU A 551 -53.94 -6.98 -17.21
C GLU A 551 -53.83 -7.53 -15.78
N CYS A 552 -54.93 -7.56 -15.03
CA CYS A 552 -54.96 -8.15 -13.69
C CYS A 552 -54.67 -9.66 -13.73
N LEU A 553 -55.27 -10.39 -14.68
CA LEU A 553 -55.02 -11.83 -14.86
C LEU A 553 -53.61 -12.12 -15.38
N ALA A 554 -53.05 -11.29 -16.26
CA ALA A 554 -51.67 -11.41 -16.74
C ALA A 554 -50.66 -11.15 -15.60
N SER A 555 -50.91 -10.14 -14.75
CA SER A 555 -50.09 -9.87 -13.57
C SER A 555 -50.12 -11.01 -12.55
N LEU A 556 -51.27 -11.65 -12.35
CA LEU A 556 -51.39 -12.85 -11.51
C LEU A 556 -50.71 -14.06 -12.14
N ALA A 557 -50.87 -14.27 -13.45
CA ALA A 557 -50.32 -15.42 -14.16
C ALA A 557 -48.79 -15.35 -14.29
N GLN A 558 -48.20 -14.16 -14.49
CA GLN A 558 -46.75 -13.93 -14.41
C GLN A 558 -46.15 -14.28 -13.05
N ARG A 559 -46.93 -14.20 -11.97
CA ARG A 559 -46.45 -14.43 -10.59
C ARG A 559 -46.72 -15.84 -10.06
N ARG A 560 -47.74 -16.52 -10.59
CA ARG A 560 -48.16 -17.86 -10.13
C ARG A 560 -47.35 -19.02 -10.69
N ILE A 561 -46.31 -18.78 -11.49
CA ILE A 561 -45.36 -19.85 -11.83
C ILE A 561 -44.61 -20.20 -10.55
N SER A 562 -45.08 -21.20 -9.81
CA SER A 562 -44.42 -21.63 -8.59
C SER A 562 -42.99 -22.06 -8.91
N ARG A 563 -42.05 -21.82 -7.99
CA ARG A 563 -40.66 -22.27 -8.13
C ARG A 563 -40.56 -23.75 -8.57
N LYS A 564 -41.45 -24.61 -8.06
CA LYS A 564 -41.56 -26.02 -8.46
C LYS A 564 -42.07 -26.24 -9.89
N GLN A 565 -42.99 -25.41 -10.39
CA GLN A 565 -43.41 -25.44 -11.79
C GLN A 565 -42.30 -24.92 -12.71
N LEU A 566 -41.54 -23.91 -12.27
CA LEU A 566 -40.40 -23.38 -13.00
C LEU A 566 -39.25 -24.39 -13.06
N GLU A 567 -38.95 -25.05 -11.94
CA GLU A 567 -38.00 -26.17 -11.86
C GLU A 567 -38.47 -27.37 -12.72
N SER A 568 -39.75 -27.77 -12.64
CA SER A 568 -40.32 -28.85 -13.47
C SER A 568 -40.33 -28.53 -14.97
N LEU A 569 -40.52 -27.27 -15.36
CA LEU A 569 -40.45 -26.82 -16.75
C LEU A 569 -39.01 -26.79 -17.26
N LEU A 570 -38.06 -26.34 -16.43
CA LEU A 570 -36.63 -26.35 -16.78
C LEU A 570 -36.07 -27.78 -16.89
N GLU A 571 -36.55 -28.70 -16.05
CA GLU A 571 -36.17 -30.12 -16.11
C GLU A 571 -36.76 -30.87 -17.31
N SER A 572 -37.94 -30.48 -17.80
CA SER A 572 -38.57 -31.13 -18.96
C SER A 572 -37.95 -30.73 -20.31
N GLY A 573 -37.04 -29.75 -20.33
CA GLY A 573 -36.45 -29.20 -21.57
C GLY A 573 -37.41 -28.35 -22.41
N GLU A 574 -38.69 -28.29 -22.05
CA GLU A 574 -39.71 -27.45 -22.70
C GLU A 574 -39.81 -26.06 -22.06
N GLY A 575 -39.27 -25.89 -20.85
CA GLY A 575 -39.39 -24.65 -20.06
C GLY A 575 -38.71 -23.44 -20.67
N GLU A 576 -37.63 -23.62 -21.43
CA GLU A 576 -36.94 -22.50 -22.09
C GLU A 576 -37.80 -21.87 -23.19
N GLU A 577 -38.51 -22.70 -23.97
CA GLU A 577 -39.39 -22.24 -25.04
C GLU A 577 -40.70 -21.65 -24.48
N VAL A 578 -41.24 -22.26 -23.43
CA VAL A 578 -42.41 -21.73 -22.70
C VAL A 578 -42.08 -20.40 -22.03
N LEU A 579 -40.92 -20.27 -21.36
CA LEU A 579 -40.48 -19.01 -20.77
C LEU A 579 -40.21 -17.93 -21.82
N ARG A 580 -39.65 -18.28 -23.00
CA ARG A 580 -39.50 -17.34 -24.14
C ARG A 580 -40.84 -16.84 -24.67
N GLN A 581 -41.84 -17.72 -24.82
CA GLN A 581 -43.18 -17.31 -25.24
C GLN A 581 -43.89 -16.48 -24.17
N TYR A 582 -43.72 -16.83 -22.89
CA TYR A 582 -44.36 -16.14 -21.77
C TYR A 582 -43.75 -14.76 -21.48
N LEU A 583 -42.44 -14.63 -21.65
CA LEU A 583 -41.68 -13.39 -21.48
C LEU A 583 -41.53 -12.61 -22.78
N GLY A 584 -42.33 -12.89 -23.82
CA GLY A 584 -42.31 -12.25 -25.15
C GLY A 584 -42.51 -10.72 -25.20
N VAL A 585 -42.32 -10.02 -24.07
CA VAL A 585 -42.31 -8.56 -23.90
C VAL A 585 -40.93 -8.06 -23.41
N VAL A 586 -40.05 -8.94 -22.92
CA VAL A 586 -38.71 -8.59 -22.42
C VAL A 586 -37.68 -8.75 -23.55
N LYS A 587 -36.79 -7.76 -23.72
CA LYS A 587 -35.77 -7.77 -24.78
C LYS A 587 -34.92 -9.03 -24.65
N HIS A 588 -34.67 -9.72 -25.77
CA HIS A 588 -33.90 -10.98 -25.85
C HIS A 588 -32.62 -11.01 -24.98
N ALA A 589 -31.90 -9.88 -24.86
CA ALA A 589 -30.67 -9.78 -24.07
C ALA A 589 -30.87 -10.00 -22.56
N GLU A 590 -31.97 -9.49 -21.98
CA GLU A 590 -32.25 -9.61 -20.55
C GLU A 590 -32.66 -11.05 -20.16
N PHE A 591 -33.21 -11.80 -21.12
CA PHE A 591 -33.54 -13.22 -20.93
C PHE A 591 -32.28 -14.10 -20.91
N ASP A 592 -31.33 -13.84 -21.83
CA ASP A 592 -30.08 -14.59 -21.89
C ASP A 592 -29.22 -14.34 -20.64
N ASP A 593 -29.21 -13.11 -20.11
CA ASP A 593 -28.53 -12.76 -18.86
C ASP A 593 -29.14 -13.48 -17.64
N PHE A 594 -30.47 -13.50 -17.52
CA PHE A 594 -31.18 -14.26 -16.47
C PHE A 594 -30.88 -15.76 -16.55
N MET A 595 -30.89 -16.35 -17.76
CA MET A 595 -30.59 -17.77 -17.94
C MET A 595 -29.13 -18.12 -17.64
N ASN A 596 -28.20 -17.18 -17.86
CA ASN A 596 -26.81 -17.35 -17.47
C ASN A 596 -26.62 -17.27 -15.94
N GLU A 597 -27.36 -16.41 -15.25
CA GLU A 597 -27.33 -16.30 -13.79
C GLU A 597 -27.87 -17.59 -13.12
N VAL A 598 -28.97 -18.15 -13.63
CA VAL A 598 -29.52 -19.44 -13.17
C VAL A 598 -28.54 -20.59 -13.39
N LYS A 599 -27.84 -20.63 -14.53
CA LYS A 599 -26.79 -21.63 -14.80
C LYS A 599 -25.59 -21.49 -13.86
N LEU A 600 -25.16 -20.25 -13.58
CA LEU A 600 -24.07 -19.99 -12.64
C LEU A 600 -24.42 -20.44 -11.22
N HIS A 601 -25.65 -20.18 -10.77
CA HIS A 601 -26.10 -20.62 -9.45
C HIS A 601 -26.12 -22.15 -9.32
N ARG A 602 -26.59 -22.86 -10.36
CA ARG A 602 -26.61 -24.33 -10.38
C ARG A 602 -25.20 -24.93 -10.35
N GLN A 603 -24.23 -24.32 -11.03
CA GLN A 603 -22.83 -24.73 -10.98
C GLN A 603 -22.18 -24.44 -9.61
N SER A 604 -22.64 -23.42 -8.89
CA SER A 604 -22.19 -23.10 -7.54
C SER A 604 -22.72 -24.12 -6.51
N ASP A 605 -23.97 -24.55 -6.66
CA ASP A 605 -24.59 -25.52 -5.75
C ASP A 605 -23.98 -26.92 -5.96
N GLU A 606 -23.75 -27.35 -7.21
CA GLU A 606 -23.04 -28.61 -7.54
C GLU A 606 -21.55 -28.62 -7.13
N ALA A 607 -20.93 -27.45 -6.93
CA ALA A 607 -19.57 -27.33 -6.42
C ALA A 607 -19.50 -27.30 -4.88
N THR A 608 -20.65 -27.10 -4.23
CA THR A 608 -20.78 -27.01 -2.76
C THR A 608 -21.21 -28.35 -2.15
N GLU A 609 -22.00 -29.15 -2.89
CA GLU A 609 -22.30 -30.57 -2.61
C GLU A 609 -21.08 -31.48 -2.88
#